data_AF-A0AAN8LQI8-F1
#
_entry.id   AF-A0AAN8LQI8-F1
#
_cell.length_a   1.000
_cell.length_b   1.000
_cell.length_c   1.000
_cell.angle_alpha   90.00
_cell.angle_beta   90.00
_cell.angle_gamma   90.00
#
_symmetry.space_group_name_H-M   'P 1'
#
loop_
_entity.id
_entity.type
_entity.pdbx_description
1 polymer ?
#
loop_
_entity_poly.entity_id
_entity_poly.type
_entity_poly.pdbx_seq_one_letter_code
_entity_poly.pdbx_strand_id
1 'polypeptide(L)'
;MESTSNNYERNCVLCCQELDIFALGKCDHPVCYRCSTKMRVLCDQKYCAVCREELDKVVFVQKLVAFSALPLQTLQVERKHDIYFTDPKIYAQFRTLLLSECPICPESKVFSKFEELEQHMRKQHELFCCKLCTKHLQIFSHERKWYNRKDLARHRTHGDPDDTSHRGHPLCKFCDDRYLDNDELLKHLRRDHYFCHFCDADGAQEYYSDYQYLSEHFREAHYLCEEGHCATEQFTHAFRSEIDYKAHKASAHSKNRAEARQNRHIDLQFNYAPRQNRRNDGGVVSGEDYEEGRSGRGGRGRSQGNQQNTRGSWRYNREEEDREMAVAVRASMMQQRRQEDRGGDAQDRSGAPKYRKEERMERPERMMERPERMERMERMERPERMMERPERMMERPERMMERPER
;
A
#
# COMPACT_ATOMS: atom_id res chain seq x y z
N MET A 1 33.48 -5.19 28.38
CA MET A 1 32.25 -5.51 27.62
C MET A 1 31.09 -5.20 28.53
N GLU A 2 30.65 -3.94 28.57
CA GLU A 2 29.50 -3.51 29.36
C GLU A 2 28.67 -2.56 28.51
N SER A 3 27.34 -2.63 28.66
CA SER A 3 26.33 -1.67 28.15
C SER A 3 25.61 -2.01 26.83
N THR A 4 24.99 -3.19 26.70
CA THR A 4 23.90 -3.39 25.71
C THR A 4 22.50 -3.38 26.33
N SER A 5 22.37 -3.30 27.67
CA SER A 5 21.08 -3.43 28.36
C SER A 5 20.35 -2.12 28.69
N ASN A 6 21.00 -0.95 28.53
CA ASN A 6 20.41 0.36 28.90
C ASN A 6 19.89 1.20 27.73
N ASN A 7 19.99 0.70 26.49
CA ASN A 7 19.71 1.51 25.29
C ASN A 7 18.21 1.61 24.97
N TYR A 8 17.38 0.69 25.46
CA TYR A 8 15.95 0.66 25.17
C TYR A 8 15.12 1.64 26.01
N GLU A 9 15.62 2.08 27.17
CA GLU A 9 14.95 3.08 28.02
C GLU A 9 15.19 4.53 27.56
N ARG A 10 16.24 4.75 26.77
CA ARG A 10 16.60 6.07 26.27
C ARG A 10 16.22 6.30 24.82
N ASN A 11 15.57 5.37 24.14
CA ASN A 11 15.17 5.58 22.75
C ASN A 11 13.68 5.85 22.63
N CYS A 12 13.34 6.78 21.75
CA CYS A 12 11.96 7.11 21.45
C CYS A 12 11.29 5.95 20.72
N VAL A 13 10.13 5.50 21.19
CA VAL A 13 9.32 4.46 20.54
C VAL A 13 8.81 4.85 19.14
N LEU A 14 8.81 6.14 18.80
CA LEU A 14 8.30 6.66 17.53
C LEU A 14 9.39 6.90 16.48
N CYS A 15 10.50 7.53 16.87
CA CYS A 15 11.58 7.87 15.94
C CYS A 15 12.86 7.04 16.13
N CYS A 16 12.90 6.15 17.13
CA CYS A 16 14.05 5.33 17.48
C CYS A 16 15.35 6.11 17.78
N GLN A 17 15.23 7.43 18.02
CA GLN A 17 16.35 8.30 18.40
C GLN A 17 16.48 8.38 19.92
N GLU A 18 17.69 8.69 20.40
CA GLU A 18 17.97 8.91 21.82
C GLU A 18 17.16 10.10 22.39
N LEU A 19 16.73 9.94 23.64
CA LEU A 19 15.85 10.82 24.39
C LEU A 19 16.68 11.76 25.27
N ASP A 20 16.89 12.98 24.79
CA ASP A 20 17.43 14.06 25.62
C ASP A 20 16.35 14.76 26.45
N ILE A 21 15.13 14.83 25.89
CA ILE A 21 13.97 15.47 26.50
C ILE A 21 12.77 14.57 26.31
N PHE A 22 12.14 14.24 27.42
CA PHE A 22 10.99 13.37 27.53
C PHE A 22 9.71 14.21 27.56
N ALA A 23 8.70 13.74 26.85
CA ALA A 23 7.34 14.23 26.91
C ALA A 23 6.49 13.21 27.67
N LEU A 24 5.89 13.66 28.78
CA LEU A 24 5.09 12.83 29.68
C LEU A 24 3.67 13.38 29.79
N GLY A 25 2.69 12.48 29.74
CA GLY A 25 1.30 12.76 30.10
C GLY A 25 0.89 11.98 31.34
N LYS A 26 -0.39 12.04 31.72
CA LYS A 26 -0.96 11.30 32.87
C LYS A 26 -0.73 9.78 32.84
N CYS A 27 -0.45 9.21 31.67
CA CYS A 27 -0.17 7.79 31.49
C CYS A 27 1.31 7.41 31.67
N ASP A 28 2.20 8.36 31.98
CA ASP A 28 3.64 8.20 32.23
C ASP A 28 4.48 7.49 31.15
N HIS A 29 3.92 7.20 29.97
CA HIS A 29 4.66 6.67 28.83
C HIS A 29 5.62 7.71 28.22
N PRO A 30 6.94 7.45 28.19
CA PRO A 30 7.92 8.39 27.67
C PRO A 30 7.96 8.41 26.13
N VAL A 31 7.89 9.61 25.57
CA VAL A 31 8.07 9.88 24.13
C VAL A 31 9.03 11.06 23.97
N CYS A 32 9.77 11.18 22.87
CA CYS A 32 10.62 12.35 22.67
C CYS A 32 9.78 13.63 22.47
N TYR A 33 10.31 14.76 22.93
CA TYR A 33 9.64 16.05 22.77
C TYR A 33 9.37 16.41 21.29
N ARG A 34 10.24 15.99 20.35
CA ARG A 34 10.06 16.21 18.90
C ARG A 34 8.81 15.50 18.38
N CYS A 35 8.66 14.22 18.68
CA CYS A 35 7.51 13.43 18.25
C CYS A 35 6.22 13.88 18.95
N SER A 36 6.28 14.20 20.25
CA SER A 36 5.14 14.75 20.97
C SER A 36 4.68 16.09 20.38
N THR A 37 5.64 16.97 20.06
CA THR A 37 5.38 18.25 19.38
C THR A 37 4.77 18.02 18.01
N LYS A 38 5.31 17.10 17.21
CA LYS A 38 4.78 16.76 15.88
C LYS A 38 3.33 16.31 15.95
N MET A 39 3.02 15.39 16.87
CA MET A 39 1.65 14.90 17.06
C MET A 39 0.68 16.00 17.48
N ARG A 40 1.03 16.79 18.50
CA ARG A 40 0.12 17.81 19.05
C ARG A 40 -0.01 19.05 18.20
N VAL A 41 1.10 19.54 17.64
CA VAL A 41 1.16 20.83 16.96
C VAL A 41 0.92 20.70 15.46
N LEU A 42 1.45 19.65 14.82
CA LEU A 42 1.30 19.47 13.36
C LEU A 42 0.12 18.55 13.01
N CYS A 43 -0.10 17.48 13.76
CA CYS A 43 -1.17 16.52 13.47
C CYS A 43 -2.48 16.76 14.25
N ASP A 44 -2.50 17.70 15.20
CA ASP A 44 -3.62 17.96 16.13
C ASP A 44 -4.13 16.69 16.86
N GLN A 45 -3.19 15.80 17.21
CA GLN A 45 -3.47 14.54 17.90
C GLN A 45 -3.03 14.64 19.36
N LYS A 46 -4.00 14.55 20.29
CA LYS A 46 -3.78 14.64 21.74
C LYS A 46 -3.68 13.29 22.46
N TYR A 47 -3.66 12.17 21.76
CA TYR A 47 -3.56 10.84 22.38
C TYR A 47 -2.10 10.38 22.60
N CYS A 48 -1.89 9.49 23.57
CA CYS A 48 -0.62 8.83 23.80
C CYS A 48 -0.28 7.83 22.68
N ALA A 49 0.91 7.92 22.09
CA ALA A 49 1.34 7.00 21.04
C ALA A 49 1.47 5.53 21.49
N VAL A 50 1.63 5.29 22.80
CA VAL A 50 1.84 3.95 23.36
C VAL A 50 0.51 3.30 23.76
N CYS A 51 -0.26 3.96 24.64
CA CYS A 51 -1.48 3.40 25.20
C CYS A 51 -2.78 3.94 24.57
N ARG A 52 -2.69 4.93 23.66
CA ARG A 52 -3.83 5.60 23.01
C ARG A 52 -4.78 6.35 23.95
N GLU A 53 -4.40 6.52 25.23
CA GLU A 53 -5.16 7.35 26.15
C GLU A 53 -5.11 8.82 25.72
N GLU A 54 -6.24 9.52 25.83
CA GLU A 54 -6.31 10.95 25.54
C GLU A 54 -5.59 11.75 26.63
N LEU A 55 -4.66 12.61 26.22
CA LEU A 55 -3.81 13.39 27.11
C LEU A 55 -4.19 14.88 27.01
N ASP A 56 -4.86 15.40 28.02
CA ASP A 56 -5.20 16.82 28.06
C ASP A 56 -3.96 17.71 28.19
N LYS A 57 -2.96 17.25 28.95
CA LYS A 57 -1.74 17.99 29.28
C LYS A 57 -0.53 17.11 29.06
N VAL A 58 0.55 17.71 28.54
CA VAL A 58 1.86 17.06 28.44
C VAL A 58 2.94 17.96 29.00
N VAL A 59 3.87 17.39 29.74
CA VAL A 59 5.02 18.09 30.30
C VAL A 59 6.28 17.61 29.60
N PHE A 60 7.14 18.55 29.19
CA PHE A 60 8.47 18.26 28.71
C PHE A 60 9.47 18.38 29.86
N VAL A 61 10.19 17.29 30.10
CA VAL A 61 11.13 17.12 31.21
C VAL A 61 12.47 16.60 30.69
N GLN A 62 13.57 16.99 31.32
CA GLN A 62 14.90 16.46 30.98
C GLN A 62 15.20 15.13 31.69
N LYS A 63 14.60 14.89 32.85
CA LYS A 63 14.72 13.64 33.62
C LYS A 63 13.35 13.02 33.81
N LEU A 64 13.27 11.71 33.72
CA LEU A 64 12.04 10.97 33.95
C LEU A 64 11.59 11.12 35.41
N VAL A 65 10.40 11.68 35.58
CA VAL A 65 9.70 11.86 36.86
C VAL A 65 8.23 11.55 36.61
N ALA A 66 7.55 10.93 37.57
CA ALA A 66 6.11 10.67 37.45
C ALA A 66 5.33 11.97 37.24
N PHE A 67 4.36 11.96 36.33
CA PHE A 67 3.53 13.12 35.99
C PHE A 67 2.82 13.70 37.21
N SER A 68 2.40 12.85 38.14
CA SER A 68 1.74 13.25 39.40
C SER A 68 2.63 14.07 40.33
N ALA A 69 3.95 13.94 40.23
CA ALA A 69 4.91 14.66 41.07
C ALA A 69 5.33 16.03 40.47
N LEU A 70 4.88 16.37 39.26
CA LEU A 70 5.25 17.61 38.58
C LEU A 70 4.34 18.77 39.00
N PRO A 71 4.89 19.93 39.43
CA PRO A 71 4.11 21.07 39.89
C PRO A 71 3.56 21.89 38.69
N LEU A 72 2.56 21.35 37.99
CA LEU A 72 2.03 21.91 36.73
C LEU A 72 1.64 23.40 36.80
N GLN A 73 1.19 23.88 37.96
CA GLN A 73 0.69 25.24 38.17
C GLN A 73 1.78 26.31 38.10
N THR A 74 3.03 25.96 38.40
CA THR A 74 4.17 26.90 38.39
C THR A 74 4.97 26.84 37.08
N LEU A 75 4.68 25.87 36.22
CA LEU A 75 5.45 25.64 35.00
C LEU A 75 5.09 26.63 33.89
N GLN A 76 6.07 26.92 33.04
CA GLN A 76 5.83 27.68 31.82
C GLN A 76 4.94 26.85 30.89
N VAL A 77 3.94 27.49 30.28
CA VAL A 77 2.90 26.80 29.49
C VAL A 77 2.71 27.44 28.12
N GLU A 78 2.65 26.60 27.09
CA GLU A 78 2.14 26.94 25.77
C GLU A 78 0.65 26.61 25.72
N ARG A 79 -0.18 27.63 25.94
CA ARG A 79 -1.64 27.47 26.13
C ARG A 79 -2.37 26.93 24.91
N LYS A 80 -1.83 27.11 23.71
CA LYS A 80 -2.49 26.66 22.47
C LYS A 80 -2.54 25.14 22.33
N HIS A 81 -1.55 24.44 22.89
CA HIS A 81 -1.37 22.99 22.70
C HIS A 81 -1.29 22.22 24.01
N ASP A 82 -1.52 22.90 25.14
CA ASP A 82 -1.49 22.36 26.50
C ASP A 82 -0.16 21.68 26.85
N ILE A 83 0.95 22.30 26.43
CA ILE A 83 2.32 21.81 26.67
C ILE A 83 2.95 22.63 27.80
N TYR A 84 3.49 21.94 28.80
CA TYR A 84 4.16 22.50 29.97
C TYR A 84 5.65 22.21 29.91
N PHE A 85 6.47 23.12 30.40
CA PHE A 85 7.93 23.02 30.33
C PHE A 85 8.53 23.14 31.73
N THR A 86 9.41 22.21 32.10
CA THR A 86 10.16 22.31 33.38
C THR A 86 11.23 23.38 33.34
N ASP A 87 11.88 23.53 32.19
CA ASP A 87 13.05 24.39 32.04
C ASP A 87 12.87 25.41 30.90
N PRO A 88 13.31 26.67 31.09
CA PRO A 88 13.31 27.67 30.02
C PRO A 88 14.13 27.24 28.80
N LYS A 89 15.14 26.39 28.98
CA LYS A 89 15.95 25.82 27.90
C LYS A 89 15.14 24.89 27.01
N ILE A 90 14.30 24.05 27.60
CA ILE A 90 13.41 23.14 26.86
C ILE A 90 12.38 23.96 26.07
N TYR A 91 11.85 25.02 26.68
CA TYR A 91 10.96 25.95 25.98
C TYR A 91 11.63 26.60 24.76
N ALA A 92 12.89 27.04 24.90
CA ALA A 92 13.65 27.59 23.77
C ALA A 92 13.83 26.56 22.65
N GLN A 93 14.20 25.31 22.96
CA GLN A 93 14.34 24.25 21.96
C GLN A 93 13.02 23.90 21.27
N PHE A 94 11.92 23.84 22.03
CA PHE A 94 10.58 23.66 21.48
C PHE A 94 10.22 24.78 20.49
N ARG A 95 10.51 26.04 20.83
CA ARG A 95 10.28 27.16 19.91
C ARG A 95 11.12 27.03 18.65
N THR A 96 12.41 26.69 18.78
CA THR A 96 13.31 26.48 17.63
C THR A 96 12.79 25.40 16.68
N LEU A 97 12.21 24.29 17.17
CA LEU A 97 11.61 23.27 16.31
C LEU A 97 10.50 23.82 15.40
N LEU A 98 9.73 24.80 15.89
CA LEU A 98 8.61 25.39 15.18
C LEU A 98 9.03 26.57 14.28
N LEU A 99 10.27 27.05 14.40
CA LEU A 99 10.76 28.13 13.56
C LEU A 99 10.88 27.68 12.11
N SER A 100 10.52 28.59 11.21
CA SER A 100 10.72 28.45 9.78
C SER A 100 11.96 29.25 9.40
N GLU A 101 13.13 28.62 9.48
CA GLU A 101 14.40 29.24 9.12
C GLU A 101 14.90 28.77 7.76
N CYS A 102 15.63 29.66 7.08
CA CYS A 102 16.32 29.33 5.85
C CYS A 102 17.61 28.54 6.15
N PRO A 103 17.80 27.32 5.61
CA PRO A 103 19.01 26.53 5.83
C PRO A 103 20.21 26.96 4.97
N ILE A 104 20.02 27.87 4.00
CA ILE A 104 21.03 28.23 2.99
C ILE A 104 21.61 29.63 3.22
N CYS A 105 20.85 30.54 3.82
CA CYS A 105 21.33 31.89 4.08
C CYS A 105 22.41 31.85 5.18
N PRO A 106 23.49 32.64 5.03
CA PRO A 106 24.55 32.73 6.05
C PRO A 106 24.06 33.35 7.35
N GLU A 107 23.03 34.21 7.29
CA GLU A 107 22.22 34.59 8.43
C GLU A 107 20.90 33.82 8.34
N SER A 108 20.62 32.97 9.33
CA SER A 108 19.35 32.23 9.43
C SER A 108 18.19 33.22 9.60
N LYS A 109 17.67 33.68 8.47
CA LYS A 109 16.45 34.49 8.42
C LYS A 109 15.31 33.62 8.93
N VAL A 110 14.74 34.03 10.05
CA VAL A 110 13.59 33.39 10.66
C VAL A 110 12.33 34.05 10.11
N PHE A 111 11.43 33.22 9.58
CA PHE A 111 10.15 33.65 9.05
C PHE A 111 9.03 33.32 10.03
N SER A 112 7.99 34.16 10.06
CA SER A 112 6.85 33.95 10.96
C SER A 112 5.91 32.87 10.43
N LYS A 113 5.84 32.74 9.10
CA LYS A 113 4.99 31.76 8.40
C LYS A 113 5.81 30.93 7.41
N PHE A 114 5.38 29.69 7.20
CA PHE A 114 6.01 28.82 6.20
C PHE A 114 5.90 29.37 4.76
N GLU A 115 4.80 30.03 4.42
CA GLU A 115 4.59 30.64 3.10
C GLU A 115 5.62 31.74 2.78
N GLU A 116 6.07 32.48 3.80
CA GLU A 116 7.11 33.49 3.67
C GLU A 116 8.47 32.84 3.38
N LEU A 117 8.76 31.72 4.08
CA LEU A 117 9.94 30.91 3.81
C LEU A 117 9.91 30.33 2.39
N GLU A 118 8.78 29.79 1.94
CA GLU A 118 8.61 29.29 0.56
C GLU A 118 8.87 30.39 -0.47
N GLN A 119 8.32 31.59 -0.25
CA GLN A 119 8.55 32.71 -1.15
C GLN A 119 10.03 33.15 -1.16
N HIS A 120 10.68 33.17 0.00
CA HIS A 120 12.09 33.49 0.14
C HIS A 120 12.97 32.46 -0.58
N MET A 121 12.73 31.17 -0.36
CA MET A 121 13.43 30.06 -1.04
C MET A 121 13.31 30.18 -2.56
N ARG A 122 12.12 30.48 -3.06
CA ARG A 122 11.87 30.65 -4.48
C ARG A 122 12.63 31.85 -5.07
N LYS A 123 12.63 32.99 -4.37
CA LYS A 123 13.20 34.26 -4.88
C LYS A 123 14.72 34.34 -4.74
N GLN A 124 15.29 33.77 -3.69
CA GLN A 124 16.72 33.94 -3.36
C GLN A 124 17.55 32.72 -3.71
N HIS A 125 16.95 31.52 -3.69
CA HIS A 125 17.68 30.27 -3.90
C HIS A 125 17.20 29.49 -5.11
N GLU A 126 16.13 29.94 -5.79
CA GLU A 126 15.50 29.21 -6.91
C GLU A 126 15.11 27.77 -6.56
N LEU A 127 14.78 27.55 -5.28
CA LEU A 127 14.34 26.26 -4.75
C LEU A 127 12.85 26.27 -4.43
N PHE A 128 12.25 25.10 -4.54
CA PHE A 128 10.81 24.88 -4.45
C PHE A 128 10.52 23.66 -3.58
N CYS A 129 9.43 23.71 -2.80
CA CYS A 129 8.91 22.54 -2.10
C CYS A 129 7.80 21.87 -2.92
N CYS A 130 7.57 20.58 -2.69
CA CYS A 130 6.44 19.89 -3.32
C CYS A 130 5.12 20.29 -2.67
N LYS A 131 4.16 20.78 -3.46
CA LYS A 131 2.84 21.22 -2.97
C LYS A 131 2.02 20.09 -2.35
N LEU A 132 2.09 18.89 -2.92
CA LEU A 132 1.40 17.72 -2.38
C LEU A 132 1.98 17.32 -1.01
N CYS A 133 3.30 17.22 -0.91
CA CYS A 133 3.99 17.00 0.36
C CYS A 133 3.70 18.11 1.39
N THR A 134 3.57 19.37 0.95
CA THR A 134 3.24 20.49 1.85
C THR A 134 1.84 20.35 2.43
N LYS A 135 0.88 19.91 1.62
CA LYS A 135 -0.52 19.75 2.03
C LYS A 135 -0.76 18.52 2.90
N HIS A 136 -0.08 17.41 2.62
CA HIS A 136 -0.41 16.12 3.23
C HIS A 136 0.62 15.63 4.27
N LEU A 137 1.89 16.04 4.17
CA LEU A 137 2.91 15.64 5.15
C LEU A 137 3.00 16.68 6.27
N GLN A 138 2.64 16.24 7.48
CA GLN A 138 2.77 17.00 8.72
C GLN A 138 4.18 16.86 9.28
N ILE A 139 5.14 17.55 8.65
CA ILE A 139 6.55 17.59 9.05
C ILE A 139 7.00 19.02 9.33
N PHE A 140 8.01 19.18 10.18
CA PHE A 140 8.53 20.50 10.55
C PHE A 140 9.16 21.21 9.36
N SER A 141 9.16 22.56 9.38
CA SER A 141 9.72 23.38 8.30
C SER A 141 11.18 23.02 7.97
N HIS A 142 11.99 22.73 8.98
CA HIS A 142 13.39 22.36 8.83
C HIS A 142 13.61 20.91 8.33
N GLU A 143 12.62 20.02 8.48
CA GLU A 143 12.67 18.65 7.95
C GLU A 143 12.24 18.59 6.48
N ARG A 144 11.69 19.68 5.92
CA ARG A 144 11.23 19.72 4.53
C ARG A 144 12.41 19.83 3.58
N LYS A 145 12.36 19.00 2.54
CA LYS A 145 13.31 19.05 1.43
C LYS A 145 12.94 20.15 0.44
N TRP A 146 13.99 20.79 -0.09
CA TRP A 146 13.92 21.82 -1.11
C TRP A 146 14.54 21.31 -2.39
N TYR A 147 13.85 21.54 -3.50
CA TYR A 147 14.22 20.99 -4.80
C TYR A 147 14.46 22.11 -5.80
N ASN A 148 15.44 21.94 -6.69
CA ASN A 148 15.47 22.74 -7.91
C ASN A 148 14.33 22.29 -8.85
N ARG A 149 14.11 23.04 -9.94
CA ARG A 149 13.01 22.74 -10.87
C ARG A 149 13.07 21.33 -11.49
N LYS A 150 14.27 20.82 -11.79
CA LYS A 150 14.46 19.49 -12.39
C LYS A 150 14.24 18.38 -11.35
N ASP A 151 14.76 18.58 -10.14
CA ASP A 151 14.63 17.64 -9.04
C ASP A 151 13.19 17.57 -8.55
N LEU A 152 12.45 18.69 -8.54
CA LEU A 152 11.03 18.69 -8.20
C LEU A 152 10.21 17.91 -9.24
N ALA A 153 10.55 18.03 -10.52
CA ALA A 153 9.89 17.24 -11.56
C ALA A 153 10.17 15.74 -11.34
N ARG A 154 11.43 15.36 -11.10
CA ARG A 154 11.83 13.98 -10.79
C ARG A 154 11.12 13.45 -9.54
N HIS A 155 11.08 14.23 -8.46
CA HIS A 155 10.39 13.90 -7.22
C HIS A 155 8.92 13.54 -7.47
N ARG A 156 8.23 14.31 -8.32
CA ARG A 156 6.80 14.07 -8.62
C ARG A 156 6.56 12.82 -9.47
N THR A 157 7.49 12.39 -10.32
CA THR A 157 7.32 11.21 -11.18
C THR A 157 7.94 9.92 -10.63
N HIS A 158 9.12 9.99 -10.05
CA HIS A 158 9.91 8.81 -9.64
C HIS A 158 10.27 8.81 -8.15
N GLY A 159 9.95 9.89 -7.43
CA GLY A 159 10.33 10.05 -6.04
C GLY A 159 11.75 10.57 -5.84
N ASP A 160 12.18 10.58 -4.58
CA ASP A 160 13.53 11.00 -4.21
C ASP A 160 14.49 9.81 -4.28
N PRO A 161 15.70 9.97 -4.86
CA PRO A 161 16.69 8.90 -4.89
C PRO A 161 17.17 8.46 -3.50
N ASP A 162 17.11 9.37 -2.53
CA ASP A 162 17.54 9.11 -1.15
C ASP A 162 16.44 8.48 -0.28
N ASP A 163 15.20 8.40 -0.78
CA ASP A 163 14.05 7.93 -0.01
C ASP A 163 13.28 6.84 -0.76
N THR A 164 13.61 5.59 -0.46
CA THR A 164 12.98 4.40 -1.07
C THR A 164 11.51 4.26 -0.68
N SER A 165 11.03 4.97 0.34
CA SER A 165 9.66 4.85 0.86
C SER A 165 8.63 5.61 0.00
N HIS A 166 9.04 6.64 -0.74
CA HIS A 166 8.15 7.49 -1.53
C HIS A 166 8.57 7.51 -2.99
N ARG A 167 7.91 6.71 -3.84
CA ARG A 167 8.19 6.55 -5.28
C ARG A 167 7.59 7.67 -6.17
N GLY A 168 7.34 8.83 -5.58
CA GLY A 168 6.72 9.98 -6.22
C GLY A 168 5.20 9.99 -6.12
N HIS A 169 4.57 10.90 -6.86
CA HIS A 169 3.14 11.19 -6.77
C HIS A 169 2.42 10.59 -7.97
N PRO A 170 1.64 9.52 -7.78
CA PRO A 170 0.98 8.84 -8.87
C PRO A 170 -0.06 9.73 -9.53
N LEU A 171 -0.20 9.57 -10.85
CA LEU A 171 -1.04 10.39 -11.72
C LEU A 171 -2.30 9.61 -12.06
N CYS A 172 -3.47 10.22 -11.87
CA CYS A 172 -4.71 9.71 -12.44
C CYS A 172 -4.70 9.94 -13.95
N LYS A 173 -4.79 8.86 -14.75
CA LYS A 173 -4.77 8.95 -16.21
C LYS A 173 -6.05 9.52 -16.83
N PHE A 174 -7.09 9.72 -16.04
CA PHE A 174 -8.37 10.29 -16.48
C PHE A 174 -8.45 11.80 -16.22
N CYS A 175 -7.99 12.24 -15.05
CA CYS A 175 -8.07 13.64 -14.62
C CYS A 175 -6.75 14.40 -14.78
N ASP A 176 -5.64 13.72 -15.10
CA ASP A 176 -4.27 14.26 -15.11
C ASP A 176 -3.83 14.94 -13.79
N ASP A 177 -4.51 14.58 -12.70
CA ASP A 177 -4.20 15.03 -11.34
C ASP A 177 -3.27 14.06 -10.62
N ARG A 178 -2.33 14.61 -9.83
CA ARG A 178 -1.38 13.84 -9.02
C ARG A 178 -1.82 13.74 -7.58
N TYR A 179 -1.65 12.55 -7.01
CA TYR A 179 -2.02 12.22 -5.63
C TYR A 179 -0.78 11.95 -4.78
N LEU A 180 -0.93 11.96 -3.44
CA LEU A 180 0.20 11.79 -2.53
C LEU A 180 0.86 10.41 -2.72
N ASP A 181 0.03 9.37 -2.72
CA ASP A 181 0.39 7.96 -2.79
C ASP A 181 -0.67 7.17 -3.59
N ASN A 182 -0.39 5.89 -3.81
CA ASN A 182 -1.30 5.01 -4.55
C ASN A 182 -2.62 4.79 -3.80
N ASP A 183 -2.62 4.81 -2.47
CA ASP A 183 -3.84 4.63 -1.67
C ASP A 183 -4.81 5.80 -1.87
N GLU A 184 -4.31 7.04 -1.87
CA GLU A 184 -5.13 8.23 -2.12
C GLU A 184 -5.61 8.27 -3.57
N LEU A 185 -4.76 7.87 -4.53
CA LEU A 185 -5.19 7.70 -5.92
C LEU A 185 -6.33 6.67 -6.03
N LEU A 186 -6.24 5.53 -5.34
CA LEU A 186 -7.29 4.50 -5.37
C LEU A 186 -8.60 4.98 -4.76
N LYS A 187 -8.54 5.76 -3.68
CA LYS A 187 -9.75 6.42 -3.12
C LYS A 187 -10.37 7.38 -4.14
N HIS A 188 -9.56 8.17 -4.83
CA HIS A 188 -10.04 9.04 -5.90
C HIS A 188 -10.71 8.25 -7.03
N LEU A 189 -10.08 7.17 -7.50
CA LEU A 189 -10.63 6.34 -8.58
C LEU A 189 -11.97 5.71 -8.21
N ARG A 190 -12.11 5.19 -6.99
CA ARG A 190 -13.38 4.63 -6.51
C ARG A 190 -14.47 5.69 -6.30
N ARG A 191 -14.10 6.94 -6.04
CA ARG A 191 -15.06 8.03 -5.79
C ARG A 191 -15.50 8.75 -7.05
N ASP A 192 -14.55 9.03 -7.95
CA ASP A 192 -14.73 9.97 -9.05
C ASP A 192 -14.79 9.26 -10.43
N HIS A 193 -14.40 7.98 -10.51
CA HIS A 193 -14.44 7.19 -11.74
C HIS A 193 -15.36 5.96 -11.62
N TYR A 194 -15.84 5.48 -12.78
CA TYR A 194 -16.72 4.34 -12.86
C TYR A 194 -15.93 3.04 -12.76
N PHE A 195 -16.51 2.02 -12.14
CA PHE A 195 -15.92 0.69 -12.04
C PHE A 195 -17.00 -0.38 -12.16
N CYS A 196 -16.61 -1.58 -12.61
CA CYS A 196 -17.52 -2.71 -12.70
C CYS A 196 -17.62 -3.42 -11.34
N HIS A 197 -18.81 -3.44 -10.74
CA HIS A 197 -19.04 -4.10 -9.45
C HIS A 197 -18.86 -5.62 -9.51
N PHE A 198 -19.10 -6.26 -10.67
CA PHE A 198 -18.88 -7.70 -10.84
C PHE A 198 -17.40 -8.04 -10.89
N CYS A 199 -16.62 -7.28 -11.66
CA CYS A 199 -15.17 -7.44 -11.73
C CYS A 199 -14.48 -7.10 -10.41
N ASP A 200 -14.92 -6.05 -9.69
CA ASP A 200 -14.37 -5.70 -8.38
C ASP A 200 -14.61 -6.83 -7.35
N ALA A 201 -15.77 -7.49 -7.39
CA ALA A 201 -16.06 -8.66 -6.57
C ALA A 201 -15.16 -9.87 -6.91
N ASP A 202 -14.73 -9.97 -8.17
CA ASP A 202 -13.78 -10.99 -8.64
C ASP A 202 -12.31 -10.58 -8.42
N GLY A 203 -12.06 -9.42 -7.82
CA GLY A 203 -10.73 -8.90 -7.50
C GLY A 203 -10.05 -8.14 -8.64
N ALA A 204 -10.75 -7.87 -9.74
CA ALA A 204 -10.24 -7.05 -10.84
C ALA A 204 -10.52 -5.56 -10.59
N GLN A 205 -9.46 -4.74 -10.62
CA GLN A 205 -9.54 -3.30 -10.38
C GLN A 205 -9.50 -2.51 -11.70
N GLU A 206 -10.59 -2.58 -12.47
CA GLU A 206 -10.75 -1.83 -13.71
C GLU A 206 -11.61 -0.58 -13.49
N TYR A 207 -11.10 0.56 -13.94
CA TYR A 207 -11.77 1.85 -13.88
C TYR A 207 -12.00 2.39 -15.29
N TYR A 208 -13.09 3.15 -15.45
CA TYR A 208 -13.54 3.73 -16.71
C TYR A 208 -13.81 5.22 -16.54
N SER A 209 -13.47 6.02 -17.56
CA SER A 209 -13.66 7.47 -17.54
C SER A 209 -15.13 7.84 -17.51
N ASP A 210 -15.93 7.18 -18.34
CA ASP A 210 -17.32 7.51 -18.63
C ASP A 210 -18.21 6.27 -18.62
N TYR A 211 -19.52 6.50 -18.47
CA TYR A 211 -20.52 5.42 -18.51
C TYR A 211 -20.51 4.65 -19.82
N GLN A 212 -20.22 5.32 -20.96
CA GLN A 212 -20.18 4.66 -22.27
C GLN A 212 -19.17 3.50 -22.28
N TYR A 213 -17.96 3.74 -21.79
CA TYR A 213 -16.92 2.72 -21.70
C TYR A 213 -17.28 1.60 -20.71
N LEU A 214 -17.92 1.93 -19.58
CA LEU A 214 -18.43 0.91 -18.66
C LEU A 214 -19.53 0.07 -19.31
N SER A 215 -20.43 0.68 -20.08
CA SER A 215 -21.52 -0.03 -20.77
C SER A 215 -20.99 -0.97 -21.85
N GLU A 216 -19.94 -0.55 -22.57
CA GLU A 216 -19.22 -1.41 -23.51
C GLU A 216 -18.59 -2.60 -22.79
N HIS A 217 -17.95 -2.38 -21.65
CA HIS A 217 -17.45 -3.47 -20.82
C HIS A 217 -18.57 -4.42 -20.35
N PHE A 218 -19.73 -3.90 -19.94
CA PHE A 218 -20.87 -4.74 -19.59
C PHE A 218 -21.41 -5.54 -20.79
N ARG A 219 -21.21 -5.09 -22.02
CA ARG A 219 -21.62 -5.79 -23.25
C ARG A 219 -20.62 -6.87 -23.68
N GLU A 220 -19.33 -6.64 -23.43
CA GLU A 220 -18.25 -7.56 -23.84
C GLU A 220 -17.93 -8.63 -22.80
N ALA A 221 -17.89 -8.26 -21.52
CA ALA A 221 -17.47 -9.14 -20.43
C ALA A 221 -18.63 -9.65 -19.57
N HIS A 222 -19.80 -9.01 -19.66
CA HIS A 222 -21.00 -9.34 -18.89
C HIS A 222 -22.22 -9.40 -19.82
N TYR A 223 -23.42 -9.53 -19.24
CA TYR A 223 -24.68 -9.53 -19.99
C TYR A 223 -25.48 -8.27 -19.66
N LEU A 224 -25.52 -7.31 -20.58
CA LEU A 224 -26.28 -6.07 -20.46
C LEU A 224 -27.64 -6.19 -21.19
N CYS A 225 -28.73 -5.80 -20.54
CA CYS A 225 -30.04 -5.72 -21.19
C CYS A 225 -30.30 -4.32 -21.75
N GLU A 226 -30.52 -4.22 -23.05
CA GLU A 226 -30.79 -2.96 -23.77
C GLU A 226 -32.24 -2.88 -24.27
N GLU A 227 -33.15 -3.67 -23.69
CA GLU A 227 -34.53 -3.78 -24.15
C GLU A 227 -35.47 -2.81 -23.42
N GLY A 228 -36.14 -1.90 -24.14
CA GLY A 228 -37.20 -1.05 -23.61
C GLY A 228 -36.76 -0.14 -22.45
N HIS A 229 -37.44 -0.22 -21.31
CA HIS A 229 -37.14 0.57 -20.11
C HIS A 229 -35.78 0.22 -19.49
N CYS A 230 -35.24 -0.96 -19.78
CA CYS A 230 -33.95 -1.40 -19.27
C CYS A 230 -32.76 -0.67 -19.93
N ALA A 231 -32.96 -0.09 -21.11
CA ALA A 231 -31.95 0.75 -21.75
C ALA A 231 -31.86 2.16 -21.14
N THR A 232 -32.93 2.64 -20.50
CA THR A 232 -32.99 4.00 -19.96
C THR A 232 -32.46 4.10 -18.53
N GLU A 233 -32.49 3.01 -17.77
CA GLU A 233 -31.90 2.98 -16.44
C GLU A 233 -30.41 2.66 -16.51
N GLN A 234 -29.59 3.55 -15.95
CA GLN A 234 -28.14 3.34 -15.88
C GLN A 234 -27.80 2.36 -14.75
N PHE A 235 -26.81 1.50 -14.97
CA PHE A 235 -26.21 0.59 -13.96
C PHE A 235 -27.07 -0.56 -13.44
N THR A 236 -28.38 -0.63 -13.72
CA THR A 236 -29.29 -1.60 -13.09
C THR A 236 -29.47 -2.92 -13.86
N HIS A 237 -29.27 -2.92 -15.17
CA HIS A 237 -29.61 -4.06 -16.04
C HIS A 237 -28.41 -4.83 -16.60
N ALA A 238 -27.32 -4.91 -15.83
CA ALA A 238 -26.17 -5.76 -16.15
C ALA A 238 -26.14 -7.00 -15.25
N PHE A 239 -25.77 -8.15 -15.81
CA PHE A 239 -25.78 -9.45 -15.13
C PHE A 239 -24.44 -10.16 -15.26
N ARG A 240 -24.05 -10.86 -14.19
CA ARG A 240 -22.81 -11.66 -14.15
C ARG A 240 -22.88 -12.90 -15.03
N SER A 241 -24.04 -13.55 -15.12
CA SER A 241 -24.22 -14.81 -15.83
C SER A 241 -25.32 -14.73 -16.89
N GLU A 242 -25.20 -15.57 -17.92
CA GLU A 242 -26.22 -15.70 -18.96
C GLU A 242 -27.56 -16.16 -18.38
N ILE A 243 -27.52 -16.95 -17.31
CA ILE A 243 -28.69 -17.50 -16.64
C ILE A 243 -29.50 -16.37 -16.01
N ASP A 244 -28.84 -15.46 -15.28
CA ASP A 244 -29.49 -14.31 -14.64
C ASP A 244 -30.08 -13.36 -15.69
N TYR A 245 -29.34 -13.13 -16.79
CA TYR A 245 -29.82 -12.34 -17.91
C TYR A 245 -31.06 -12.96 -18.59
N LYS A 246 -31.04 -14.28 -18.85
CA LYS A 246 -32.20 -15.00 -19.40
C LYS A 246 -33.40 -14.97 -18.46
N ALA A 247 -33.17 -15.10 -17.15
CA ALA A 247 -34.22 -15.00 -16.14
C ALA A 247 -34.85 -13.59 -16.11
N HIS A 248 -34.02 -12.54 -16.20
CA HIS A 248 -34.50 -11.17 -16.33
C HIS A 248 -35.31 -10.98 -17.62
N LYS A 249 -34.77 -11.40 -18.77
CA LYS A 249 -35.48 -11.29 -20.06
C LYS A 249 -36.82 -12.03 -20.06
N ALA A 250 -36.88 -13.21 -19.43
CA ALA A 250 -38.11 -14.01 -19.30
C ALA A 250 -39.14 -13.44 -18.32
N SER A 251 -38.78 -12.45 -17.49
CA SER A 251 -39.68 -11.83 -16.52
C SER A 251 -40.07 -10.40 -16.89
N ALA A 252 -39.13 -9.60 -17.41
CA ALA A 252 -39.32 -8.19 -17.73
C ALA A 252 -39.67 -7.91 -19.20
N HIS A 253 -39.25 -8.78 -20.14
CA HIS A 253 -39.39 -8.53 -21.58
C HIS A 253 -40.15 -9.60 -22.36
N SER A 254 -40.59 -10.68 -21.73
CA SER A 254 -41.37 -11.70 -22.42
C SER A 254 -42.73 -11.14 -22.85
N LYS A 255 -42.92 -10.96 -24.16
CA LYS A 255 -44.19 -10.46 -24.71
C LYS A 255 -45.26 -11.55 -24.70
N ASN A 256 -44.85 -12.81 -24.89
CA ASN A 256 -45.74 -13.98 -24.92
C ASN A 256 -45.31 -15.12 -23.96
N ARG A 257 -46.28 -15.91 -23.49
CA ARG A 257 -46.06 -17.06 -22.57
C ARG A 257 -45.17 -18.17 -23.16
N ALA A 258 -45.16 -18.32 -24.49
CA ALA A 258 -44.29 -19.26 -25.19
C ALA A 258 -42.82 -18.80 -25.19
N GLU A 259 -42.59 -17.50 -25.42
CA GLU A 259 -41.26 -16.87 -25.40
C GLU A 259 -40.67 -16.90 -23.97
N ALA A 260 -41.50 -16.66 -22.95
CA ALA A 260 -41.09 -16.83 -21.56
C ALA A 260 -40.67 -18.27 -21.22
N ARG A 261 -41.33 -19.28 -21.81
CA ARG A 261 -40.97 -20.69 -21.62
C ARG A 261 -39.65 -21.03 -22.32
N GLN A 262 -39.43 -20.49 -23.51
CA GLN A 262 -38.19 -20.70 -24.26
C GLN A 262 -36.98 -20.01 -23.60
N ASN A 263 -37.14 -18.78 -23.11
CA ASN A 263 -36.06 -18.07 -22.41
C ASN A 263 -35.69 -18.71 -21.06
N ARG A 264 -36.58 -19.51 -20.46
CA ARG A 264 -36.29 -20.32 -19.26
C ARG A 264 -35.59 -21.65 -19.57
N HIS A 265 -35.40 -21.99 -20.85
CA HIS A 265 -34.68 -23.18 -21.26
C HIS A 265 -33.17 -22.95 -21.14
N ILE A 266 -32.53 -23.69 -20.24
CA ILE A 266 -31.07 -23.70 -20.06
C ILE A 266 -30.57 -25.04 -20.60
N ASP A 267 -29.90 -25.01 -21.76
CA ASP A 267 -29.29 -26.20 -22.35
C ASP A 267 -28.04 -26.62 -21.56
N LEU A 268 -28.25 -27.47 -20.55
CA LEU A 268 -27.17 -28.07 -19.78
C LEU A 268 -26.65 -29.31 -20.54
N GLN A 269 -25.58 -29.14 -21.32
CA GLN A 269 -24.86 -30.25 -21.93
C GLN A 269 -24.05 -31.01 -20.86
N PHE A 270 -24.67 -32.01 -20.24
CA PHE A 270 -23.96 -32.95 -19.39
C PHE A 270 -23.24 -33.99 -20.26
N ASN A 271 -21.94 -33.79 -20.50
CA ASN A 271 -21.08 -34.87 -21.00
C ASN A 271 -20.79 -35.84 -19.85
N TYR A 272 -21.68 -36.81 -19.66
CA TYR A 272 -21.41 -37.96 -18.80
C TYR A 272 -20.29 -38.79 -19.42
N ALA A 273 -19.18 -39.00 -18.68
CA ALA A 273 -18.18 -39.99 -19.05
C ALA A 273 -18.89 -41.36 -19.20
N PRO A 274 -18.69 -42.11 -20.32
CA PRO A 274 -19.39 -43.36 -20.53
C PRO A 274 -19.09 -44.33 -19.39
N ARG A 275 -20.12 -44.66 -18.59
CA ARG A 275 -20.02 -45.75 -17.62
C ARG A 275 -19.83 -47.04 -18.41
N GLN A 276 -18.63 -47.62 -18.35
CA GLN A 276 -18.40 -48.98 -18.83
C GLN A 276 -19.36 -49.92 -18.11
N ASN A 277 -20.27 -50.51 -18.88
CA ASN A 277 -21.21 -51.49 -18.42
C ASN A 277 -20.44 -52.78 -18.08
N ARG A 278 -20.16 -53.02 -16.79
CA ARG A 278 -19.61 -54.30 -16.31
C ARG A 278 -20.75 -55.24 -15.95
N ARG A 279 -20.90 -56.30 -16.76
CA ARG A 279 -21.42 -57.67 -16.51
C ARG A 279 -21.53 -58.31 -17.90
N ASN A 280 -21.06 -59.50 -18.26
CA ASN A 280 -20.49 -60.65 -17.57
C ASN A 280 -20.13 -61.64 -18.68
N ASP A 281 -18.84 -61.96 -18.93
CA ASP A 281 -18.40 -63.31 -19.35
C ASP A 281 -16.87 -63.41 -19.38
N GLY A 282 -16.34 -64.59 -19.05
CA GLY A 282 -14.96 -64.80 -18.62
C GLY A 282 -13.89 -64.79 -19.71
N GLY A 283 -12.64 -64.57 -19.29
CA GLY A 283 -11.50 -64.71 -20.19
C GLY A 283 -10.19 -64.17 -19.60
N VAL A 284 -9.51 -65.03 -18.84
CA VAL A 284 -8.05 -65.18 -18.70
C VAL A 284 -7.18 -63.91 -18.65
N VAL A 285 -6.59 -63.68 -17.47
CA VAL A 285 -5.42 -62.83 -17.27
C VAL A 285 -4.19 -63.60 -17.76
N SER A 286 -3.47 -63.06 -18.74
CA SER A 286 -2.07 -63.42 -19.00
C SER A 286 -1.27 -62.15 -19.27
N GLY A 287 -0.06 -62.13 -18.71
CA GLY A 287 0.80 -60.96 -18.64
C GLY A 287 1.55 -60.64 -19.93
N GLU A 288 2.11 -59.43 -19.88
CA GLU A 288 3.26 -58.94 -20.63
C GLU A 288 3.04 -58.72 -22.13
N ASP A 289 2.91 -57.44 -22.53
CA ASP A 289 3.62 -56.90 -23.68
C ASP A 289 3.57 -55.36 -23.71
N TYR A 290 4.52 -54.80 -24.46
CA TYR A 290 5.26 -53.56 -24.29
C TYR A 290 4.92 -52.51 -25.39
N GLU A 291 5.44 -51.29 -25.16
CA GLU A 291 5.68 -50.17 -26.10
C GLU A 291 4.55 -49.25 -26.62
N GLU A 292 4.66 -48.00 -26.15
CA GLU A 292 4.87 -46.76 -26.91
C GLU A 292 4.04 -46.47 -28.17
N GLY A 293 3.19 -45.44 -28.04
CA GLY A 293 2.55 -44.73 -29.16
C GLY A 293 2.26 -43.28 -28.79
N ARG A 294 3.27 -42.41 -28.94
CA ARG A 294 3.13 -40.95 -28.98
C ARG A 294 2.02 -40.54 -29.96
N SER A 295 1.18 -39.57 -29.56
CA SER A 295 0.93 -38.29 -30.26
C SER A 295 -0.47 -37.75 -29.98
N GLY A 296 -0.58 -36.45 -29.68
CA GLY A 296 -1.78 -35.69 -30.10
C GLY A 296 -2.36 -34.65 -29.14
N ARG A 297 -1.77 -33.44 -29.16
CA ARG A 297 -2.40 -32.12 -28.95
C ARG A 297 -2.86 -31.73 -27.54
N GLY A 298 -1.90 -31.23 -26.77
CA GLY A 298 -2.14 -30.12 -25.86
C GLY A 298 -2.38 -28.82 -26.65
N GLY A 299 -3.59 -28.27 -26.54
CA GLY A 299 -3.91 -26.91 -26.99
C GLY A 299 -3.65 -25.89 -25.89
N ARG A 300 -2.40 -25.43 -25.79
CA ARG A 300 -2.09 -24.15 -25.13
C ARG A 300 -2.40 -23.03 -26.13
N GLY A 301 -3.36 -22.19 -25.77
CA GLY A 301 -3.69 -20.95 -26.45
C GLY A 301 -4.23 -19.92 -25.48
N ARG A 302 -3.67 -19.84 -24.25
CA ARG A 302 -3.93 -18.71 -23.36
C ARG A 302 -2.97 -17.60 -23.78
N SER A 303 -3.44 -16.74 -24.68
CA SER A 303 -2.72 -15.55 -25.11
C SER A 303 -2.56 -14.64 -23.88
N GLN A 304 -1.40 -14.75 -23.25
CA GLN A 304 -0.86 -13.75 -22.36
C GLN A 304 -0.30 -12.66 -23.28
N GLY A 305 -1.16 -11.73 -23.66
CA GLY A 305 -0.86 -10.68 -24.62
C GLY A 305 -1.55 -9.40 -24.24
N ASN A 306 -0.83 -8.56 -23.50
CA ASN A 306 -0.87 -7.11 -23.63
C ASN A 306 -2.29 -6.48 -23.70
N GLN A 307 -3.07 -6.53 -22.62
CA GLN A 307 -4.22 -5.64 -22.46
C GLN A 307 -3.70 -4.23 -22.19
N GLN A 308 -3.32 -3.55 -23.27
CA GLN A 308 -3.04 -2.12 -23.25
C GLN A 308 -4.29 -1.38 -22.76
N ASN A 309 -4.07 -0.27 -22.07
CA ASN A 309 -5.08 0.77 -21.89
C ASN A 309 -5.80 1.01 -23.21
N THR A 310 -7.03 0.50 -23.31
CA THR A 310 -7.92 0.84 -24.41
C THR A 310 -8.47 2.22 -24.12
N ARG A 311 -8.77 3.01 -25.15
CA ARG A 311 -9.23 4.40 -25.02
C ARG A 311 -10.39 4.44 -24.01
N GLY A 312 -10.23 5.14 -22.90
CA GLY A 312 -11.26 5.28 -21.85
C GLY A 312 -11.28 4.23 -20.72
N SER A 313 -10.48 3.16 -20.80
CA SER A 313 -10.35 2.13 -19.75
C SER A 313 -8.92 2.12 -19.19
N TRP A 314 -8.81 2.13 -17.86
CA TRP A 314 -7.55 1.93 -17.17
C TRP A 314 -7.69 0.89 -16.07
N ARG A 315 -6.93 -0.19 -16.22
CA ARG A 315 -6.77 -1.22 -15.21
C ARG A 315 -5.67 -0.79 -14.25
N TYR A 316 -6.02 -0.64 -12.97
CA TYR A 316 -5.02 -0.56 -11.92
C TYR A 316 -4.55 -1.97 -11.58
N ASN A 317 -3.26 -2.24 -11.73
CA ASN A 317 -2.70 -3.58 -11.50
C ASN A 317 -1.78 -3.57 -10.28
N ARG A 318 -2.35 -3.83 -9.10
CA ARG A 318 -1.58 -3.92 -7.86
C ARG A 318 -0.52 -5.03 -7.89
N GLU A 319 -0.80 -6.16 -8.57
CA GLU A 319 0.15 -7.28 -8.66
C GLU A 319 1.40 -6.92 -9.46
N GLU A 320 1.29 -6.00 -10.42
CA GLU A 320 2.41 -5.52 -11.22
C GLU A 320 3.33 -4.62 -10.39
N GLU A 321 2.75 -3.71 -9.60
CA GLU A 321 3.51 -2.90 -8.64
C GLU A 321 4.17 -3.76 -7.56
N ASP A 322 3.48 -4.77 -7.02
CA ASP A 322 4.02 -5.71 -6.04
C ASP A 322 5.17 -6.55 -6.63
N ARG A 323 5.08 -6.93 -7.93
CA ARG A 323 6.18 -7.59 -8.64
C ARG A 323 7.37 -6.67 -8.82
N GLU A 324 7.15 -5.42 -9.24
CA GLU A 324 8.22 -4.42 -9.34
C GLU A 324 8.88 -4.16 -7.98
N MET A 325 8.10 -4.14 -6.89
CA MET A 325 8.61 -4.05 -5.54
C MET A 325 9.47 -5.26 -5.17
N ALA A 326 8.99 -6.48 -5.43
CA ALA A 326 9.74 -7.70 -5.17
C ALA A 326 11.05 -7.77 -5.98
N VAL A 327 11.05 -7.26 -7.21
CA VAL A 327 12.23 -7.15 -8.06
C VAL A 327 13.22 -6.14 -7.48
N ALA A 328 12.76 -4.94 -7.07
CA ALA A 328 13.62 -3.93 -6.46
C ALA A 328 14.25 -4.40 -5.14
N VAL A 329 13.46 -5.03 -4.25
CA VAL A 329 13.96 -5.60 -2.99
C VAL A 329 15.01 -6.69 -3.28
N ARG A 330 14.76 -7.57 -4.26
CA ARG A 330 15.73 -8.59 -4.67
C ARG A 330 17.01 -7.97 -5.21
N ALA A 331 16.92 -6.89 -5.98
CA ALA A 331 18.08 -6.17 -6.51
C ALA A 331 18.91 -5.53 -5.39
N SER A 332 18.27 -4.89 -4.40
CA SER A 332 18.95 -4.34 -3.22
C SER A 332 19.63 -5.44 -2.39
N MET A 333 18.96 -6.59 -2.17
CA MET A 333 19.57 -7.74 -1.49
C MET A 333 20.77 -8.31 -2.25
N MET A 334 20.74 -8.33 -3.58
CA MET A 334 21.88 -8.75 -4.41
C MET A 334 23.03 -7.74 -4.36
N GLN A 335 22.75 -6.44 -4.30
CA GLN A 335 23.79 -5.40 -4.14
C GLN A 335 24.47 -5.48 -2.79
N GLN A 336 23.71 -5.73 -1.71
CA GLN A 336 24.25 -5.90 -0.36
C GLN A 336 25.17 -7.11 -0.28
N ARG A 337 24.75 -8.27 -0.81
CA ARG A 337 25.59 -9.47 -0.90
C ARG A 337 26.89 -9.24 -1.69
N ARG A 338 26.82 -8.49 -2.80
CA ARG A 338 28.02 -8.14 -3.58
C ARG A 338 28.97 -7.20 -2.84
N GLN A 339 28.46 -6.35 -1.95
CA GLN A 339 29.31 -5.50 -1.10
C GLN A 339 29.96 -6.33 0.01
N GLU A 340 29.25 -7.30 0.58
CA GLU A 340 29.77 -8.24 1.57
C GLU A 340 30.88 -9.12 0.96
N ASP A 341 30.67 -9.67 -0.24
CA ASP A 341 31.68 -10.47 -0.95
C ASP A 341 32.94 -9.63 -1.29
N ARG A 342 32.75 -8.38 -1.76
CA ARG A 342 33.87 -7.46 -2.03
C ARG A 342 34.60 -6.98 -0.77
N GLY A 343 33.92 -6.93 0.37
CA GLY A 343 34.51 -6.61 1.67
C GLY A 343 35.32 -7.77 2.26
N GLY A 344 34.94 -9.01 1.96
CA GLY A 344 35.66 -10.22 2.36
C GLY A 344 37.00 -10.40 1.64
N ASP A 345 37.05 -10.13 0.33
CA ASP A 345 38.27 -10.30 -0.48
C ASP A 345 39.37 -9.25 -0.19
N ALA A 346 39.05 -8.15 0.50
CA ALA A 346 40.01 -7.09 0.82
C ALA A 346 40.81 -7.33 2.12
N GLN A 347 40.36 -8.24 2.99
CA GLN A 347 41.05 -8.55 4.26
C GLN A 347 41.99 -9.77 4.20
N ASP A 348 42.00 -10.54 3.11
CA ASP A 348 42.78 -11.78 3.00
C ASP A 348 43.93 -11.73 1.97
N ARG A 349 44.53 -10.55 1.79
CA ARG A 349 45.78 -10.39 1.02
C ARG A 349 46.93 -9.88 1.88
N SER A 350 47.23 -10.63 2.94
CA SER A 350 48.53 -10.58 3.62
C SER A 350 48.84 -11.93 4.28
N GLY A 351 49.30 -12.89 3.48
CA GLY A 351 49.81 -14.18 3.96
C GLY A 351 50.30 -15.08 2.83
N ALA A 352 51.61 -15.17 2.65
CA ALA A 352 52.27 -16.05 1.67
C ALA A 352 52.23 -17.54 2.08
N PRO A 353 52.39 -18.50 1.14
CA PRO A 353 51.95 -19.88 1.30
C PRO A 353 53.03 -20.81 1.88
N LYS A 354 52.63 -21.87 2.59
CA LYS A 354 53.50 -23.02 2.88
C LYS A 354 52.81 -24.37 2.67
N TYR A 355 53.67 -25.31 2.30
CA TYR A 355 53.46 -26.55 1.57
C TYR A 355 53.10 -27.74 2.47
N ARG A 356 52.13 -28.52 1.98
CA ARG A 356 51.80 -29.96 2.08
C ARG A 356 52.64 -30.88 3.01
N LYS A 357 51.94 -31.72 3.79
CA LYS A 357 52.34 -33.12 4.02
C LYS A 357 51.11 -34.02 4.17
N GLU A 358 51.09 -35.10 3.38
CA GLU A 358 50.11 -36.19 3.42
C GLU A 358 50.45 -37.17 4.54
N GLU A 359 49.45 -37.61 5.33
CA GLU A 359 49.46 -38.92 5.98
C GLU A 359 48.05 -39.53 5.98
N ARG A 360 48.03 -40.86 5.85
CA ARG A 360 46.92 -41.77 5.53
C ARG A 360 46.54 -42.57 6.80
N MET A 361 45.33 -43.14 6.81
CA MET A 361 44.69 -44.05 7.81
C MET A 361 43.89 -43.32 8.90
N GLU A 362 42.71 -43.75 9.37
CA GLU A 362 41.81 -44.87 9.04
C GLU A 362 40.42 -44.52 9.62
N ARG A 363 39.38 -45.19 9.12
CA ARG A 363 37.95 -44.97 9.42
C ARG A 363 37.48 -45.94 10.51
N PRO A 364 36.60 -45.52 11.44
CA PRO A 364 35.59 -46.42 11.98
C PRO A 364 34.17 -45.92 11.65
N GLU A 365 33.38 -46.82 11.09
CA GLU A 365 31.92 -46.70 11.00
C GLU A 365 31.28 -46.88 12.39
N ARG A 366 30.22 -46.12 12.71
CA ARG A 366 28.96 -46.66 13.23
C ARG A 366 27.84 -45.62 13.33
N MET A 367 26.74 -45.97 12.65
CA MET A 367 25.32 -45.79 12.97
C MET A 367 24.73 -44.37 13.06
N MET A 368 24.06 -44.00 11.96
CA MET A 368 22.92 -43.06 11.97
C MET A 368 21.68 -43.77 12.52
N GLU A 369 21.05 -43.19 13.55
CA GLU A 369 19.64 -43.42 13.85
C GLU A 369 18.83 -42.18 13.45
N ARG A 370 17.78 -42.41 12.64
CA ARG A 370 16.66 -41.50 12.36
C ARG A 370 15.50 -41.94 13.26
N PRO A 371 14.73 -41.01 13.83
CA PRO A 371 13.40 -40.70 13.28
C PRO A 371 13.02 -39.21 13.50
N GLU A 372 11.97 -38.59 12.99
CA GLU A 372 10.98 -38.76 11.94
C GLU A 372 10.35 -37.37 11.71
N ARG A 373 9.71 -37.18 10.55
CA ARG A 373 8.96 -35.97 10.20
C ARG A 373 7.65 -35.90 11.00
N MET A 374 7.37 -34.76 11.62
CA MET A 374 6.01 -34.23 11.82
C MET A 374 6.05 -32.78 11.32
N GLU A 375 5.50 -32.52 10.14
CA GLU A 375 4.10 -32.19 9.87
C GLU A 375 3.77 -30.71 10.14
N ARG A 376 3.13 -30.16 9.12
CA ARG A 376 2.92 -28.76 8.82
C ARG A 376 1.53 -28.40 9.33
N MET A 377 1.46 -27.71 10.47
CA MET A 377 0.30 -26.95 10.93
C MET A 377 0.70 -25.47 10.96
N GLU A 378 -0.12 -24.47 10.69
CA GLU A 378 -1.43 -24.34 10.07
C GLU A 378 -1.49 -22.86 9.67
N ARG A 379 -2.19 -22.58 8.58
CA ARG A 379 -2.34 -21.23 8.02
C ARG A 379 -3.31 -20.47 8.93
N MET A 380 -2.80 -19.62 9.83
CA MET A 380 -3.66 -18.73 10.63
C MET A 380 -4.51 -17.88 9.70
N GLU A 381 -5.82 -18.06 9.82
CA GLU A 381 -6.87 -17.30 9.15
C GLU A 381 -6.79 -15.82 9.62
N ARG A 382 -6.85 -14.89 8.65
CA ARG A 382 -7.01 -13.46 8.96
C ARG A 382 -8.45 -13.24 9.41
N PRO A 383 -8.71 -12.49 10.49
CA PRO A 383 -10.06 -12.20 10.92
C PRO A 383 -10.77 -11.28 9.91
N GLU A 384 -11.96 -11.71 9.48
CA GLU A 384 -12.91 -10.88 8.74
C GLU A 384 -13.29 -9.67 9.60
N ARG A 385 -12.78 -8.48 9.25
CA ARG A 385 -13.37 -7.23 9.74
C ARG A 385 -14.64 -7.01 8.95
N MET A 386 -15.77 -7.29 9.59
CA MET A 386 -17.06 -6.69 9.25
C MET A 386 -16.88 -5.17 9.21
N MET A 387 -16.87 -4.59 8.01
CA MET A 387 -17.23 -3.19 7.83
C MET A 387 -18.72 -3.17 7.53
N GLU A 388 -19.48 -2.67 8.50
CA GLU A 388 -20.90 -2.39 8.37
C GLU A 388 -21.16 -1.53 7.13
N ARG A 389 -22.22 -1.88 6.38
CA ARG A 389 -22.71 -1.13 5.22
C ARG A 389 -22.98 0.32 5.63
N PRO A 390 -22.42 1.33 4.95
CA PRO A 390 -23.14 2.58 4.79
C PRO A 390 -24.08 2.37 3.60
N GLU A 391 -25.34 2.07 3.90
CA GLU A 391 -26.43 2.40 2.97
C GLU A 391 -26.48 3.92 2.85
N ARG A 392 -25.79 4.49 1.87
CA ARG A 392 -26.09 5.83 1.39
C ARG A 392 -26.23 5.80 -0.12
N MET A 393 -27.47 6.07 -0.49
CA MET A 393 -27.99 6.27 -1.82
C MET A 393 -27.04 7.12 -2.67
N MET A 394 -26.94 6.72 -3.93
CA MET A 394 -26.39 7.54 -4.99
C MET A 394 -27.25 8.80 -5.13
N GLU A 395 -26.87 9.87 -4.44
CA GLU A 395 -27.28 11.23 -4.81
C GLU A 395 -26.01 12.01 -5.12
N ARG A 396 -25.83 12.30 -6.41
CA ARG A 396 -24.75 13.15 -6.92
C ARG A 396 -25.35 14.51 -7.25
N PRO A 397 -24.73 15.62 -6.86
CA PRO A 397 -25.25 16.95 -7.17
C PRO A 397 -25.07 17.26 -8.66
N GLU A 398 -26.12 17.81 -9.26
CA GLU A 398 -26.15 18.31 -10.63
C GLU A 398 -25.06 19.39 -10.81
N ARG A 399 -24.02 19.11 -11.60
CA ARG A 399 -23.16 20.16 -12.14
C ARG A 399 -23.85 20.78 -13.34
N MET A 400 -24.45 21.95 -13.12
CA MET A 400 -24.85 22.87 -14.19
C MET A 400 -23.65 23.15 -15.10
N MET A 401 -23.79 22.82 -16.39
CA MET A 401 -22.93 23.37 -17.43
C MET A 401 -23.43 24.77 -17.77
N GLU A 402 -22.68 25.80 -17.39
CA GLU A 402 -22.86 27.14 -17.95
C GLU A 402 -22.43 27.12 -19.43
N ARG A 403 -23.36 27.45 -20.32
CA ARG A 403 -23.10 27.74 -21.73
C ARG A 403 -22.37 29.10 -21.83
N PRO A 404 -21.34 29.23 -22.66
CA PRO A 404 -20.90 30.55 -23.10
C PRO A 404 -21.84 31.05 -24.20
N GLU A 405 -22.41 32.24 -23.97
CA GLU A 405 -23.08 33.03 -25.01
C GLU A 405 -22.06 33.47 -26.07
N ARG A 406 -22.40 33.26 -27.34
CA ARG A 406 -21.95 34.07 -28.48
C ARG A 406 -23.07 34.20 -29.48
#